data_AF-A0AAN8K109-F1
#
_entry.id   AF-A0AAN8K109-F1
#
_cell.length_a   1.000
_cell.length_b   1.000
_cell.length_c   1.000
_cell.angle_alpha   90.00
_cell.angle_beta   90.00
_cell.angle_gamma   90.00
#
_symmetry.space_group_name_H-M   'P 1'
#
loop_
_entity.id
_entity.type
_entity.pdbx_description
1 polymer ?
#
loop_
_entity_poly.entity_id
_entity_poly.type
_entity_poly.pdbx_seq_one_letter_code
_entity_poly.pdbx_strand_id
1 'polypeptide(L)'
;MAAMSVKVLLVLVLVAFLSVHVNGSMWTYFIKTNDLDNDGVLKGDEEMAKLKASLMKLGKAENAVQSAMDSADTDWNGEINAEGSVFLSLTSIV
;
A
#
# COMPACT_ATOMS: atom_id res chain seq x y z
N MET A 1 37.25 -2.25 4.65
CA MET A 1 35.96 -1.91 5.29
C MET A 1 35.67 -0.45 4.98
N ALA A 2 34.74 -0.18 4.06
CA ALA A 2 34.41 1.19 3.68
C ALA A 2 33.57 1.83 4.79
N ALA A 3 34.14 2.81 5.49
CA ALA A 3 33.41 3.61 6.48
C ALA A 3 32.41 4.49 5.72
N MET A 4 31.13 4.13 5.77
CA MET A 4 30.05 4.91 5.17
C MET A 4 29.94 6.24 5.92
N SER A 5 30.07 7.37 5.22
CA SER A 5 30.06 8.69 5.88
C SER A 5 28.67 8.98 6.47
N VAL A 6 28.63 9.69 7.60
CA VAL A 6 27.38 10.07 8.31
C VAL A 6 26.37 10.75 7.38
N LYS A 7 26.84 11.49 6.36
CA LYS A 7 25.98 12.13 5.34
C LYS A 7 25.24 11.11 4.48
N VAL A 8 25.89 10.00 4.12
CA VAL A 8 25.29 8.92 3.32
C VAL A 8 24.27 8.13 4.16
N LEU A 9 24.57 7.90 5.44
CA LEU A 9 23.63 7.27 6.37
C LEU A 9 22.38 8.14 6.57
N LEU A 10 22.55 9.46 6.73
CA LEU A 10 21.43 10.39 6.90
C LEU A 10 20.55 10.44 5.64
N VAL A 11 21.15 10.45 4.45
CA VAL A 11 20.40 10.42 3.19
C VAL A 11 19.65 9.10 3.02
N LEU A 12 20.26 7.96 3.35
CA LEU A 12 19.59 6.65 3.30
C LEU A 12 18.41 6.57 4.27
N VAL A 13 18.56 7.11 5.49
CA VAL A 13 17.46 7.20 6.46
C VAL A 13 16.35 8.12 5.95
N LEU A 14 16.69 9.28 5.37
CA LEU A 14 15.70 10.20 4.82
C LEU A 14 14.94 9.60 3.64
N VAL A 15 15.65 8.90 2.73
CA VAL A 15 15.06 8.22 1.57
C VAL A 15 14.13 7.09 2.05
N ALA A 16 14.55 6.28 3.03
CA ALA A 16 13.69 5.24 3.61
C ALA A 16 12.44 5.84 4.29
N PHE A 17 12.59 6.95 5.02
CA PHE A 17 11.46 7.60 5.71
C PHE A 17 10.47 8.27 4.75
N LEU A 18 10.97 8.86 3.66
CA LEU A 18 10.16 9.40 2.56
C LEU A 18 9.45 8.28 1.79
N SER A 19 10.09 7.12 1.57
CA SER A 19 9.43 5.95 0.97
C SER A 19 8.27 5.42 1.82
N VAL A 20 8.35 5.53 3.15
CA VAL A 20 7.25 5.16 4.06
C VAL A 20 6.10 6.19 4.01
N HIS A 21 6.40 7.49 3.93
CA HIS A 21 5.37 8.53 3.94
C HIS A 21 4.65 8.75 2.60
N VAL A 22 5.35 8.56 1.47
CA VAL A 22 4.76 8.78 0.13
C VAL A 22 3.95 7.57 -0.35
N ASN A 23 4.21 6.37 0.18
CA ASN A 23 3.45 5.17 -0.18
C ASN A 23 2.20 4.96 0.70
N GLY A 24 2.24 5.33 1.98
CA GLY A 24 1.04 5.30 2.83
C GLY A 24 -0.09 6.23 2.36
N SER A 25 0.22 7.29 1.59
CA SER A 25 -0.79 8.26 1.14
C SER A 25 -1.75 7.73 0.08
N MET A 26 -1.35 6.76 -0.74
CA MET A 26 -2.20 6.28 -1.84
C MET A 26 -3.17 5.18 -1.39
N TRP A 27 -2.70 4.23 -0.57
CA TRP A 27 -3.57 3.23 0.02
C TRP A 27 -4.59 3.83 0.98
N THR A 28 -4.21 4.83 1.78
CA THR A 28 -5.16 5.58 2.62
C THR A 28 -6.27 6.22 1.79
N TYR A 29 -5.97 6.71 0.58
CA TYR A 29 -6.99 7.23 -0.33
C TYR A 29 -7.92 6.13 -0.82
N PHE A 30 -7.38 4.98 -1.21
CA PHE A 30 -8.19 3.83 -1.64
C PHE A 30 -9.08 3.31 -0.53
N ILE A 31 -8.58 3.19 0.71
CA ILE A 31 -9.36 2.80 1.89
C ILE A 31 -10.52 3.78 2.03
N LYS A 32 -10.25 5.08 2.21
CA LYS A 32 -11.31 6.10 2.36
C LYS A 32 -12.34 6.16 1.22
N THR A 33 -11.97 5.76 0.01
CA THR A 33 -12.87 5.82 -1.15
C THR A 33 -13.72 4.55 -1.29
N ASN A 34 -13.25 3.41 -0.79
CA ASN A 34 -13.90 2.11 -0.95
C ASN A 34 -14.47 1.55 0.35
N ASP A 35 -14.13 2.16 1.49
CA ASP A 35 -14.64 1.88 2.83
C ASP A 35 -16.06 2.46 2.96
N LEU A 36 -17.05 1.56 3.00
CA LEU A 36 -18.47 1.88 2.94
C LEU A 36 -19.04 2.18 4.32
N ASP A 37 -18.50 1.56 5.37
CA ASP A 37 -18.91 1.78 6.76
C ASP A 37 -18.04 2.81 7.48
N ASN A 38 -16.95 3.27 6.84
CA ASN A 38 -16.02 4.29 7.29
C ASN A 38 -15.35 3.91 8.62
N ASP A 39 -15.03 2.63 8.78
CA ASP A 39 -14.34 2.09 9.96
C ASP A 39 -12.80 2.09 9.82
N GLY A 40 -12.29 2.43 8.64
CA GLY A 40 -10.87 2.49 8.30
C GLY A 40 -10.28 1.15 7.83
N VAL A 41 -11.12 0.15 7.60
CA VAL A 41 -10.75 -1.21 7.22
C VAL A 41 -11.59 -1.64 6.02
N LEU A 42 -10.95 -1.98 4.91
CA LEU A 42 -11.65 -2.61 3.80
C LEU A 42 -11.78 -4.09 4.06
N LYS A 43 -13.01 -4.58 4.19
CA LYS A 43 -13.31 -5.98 4.50
C LYS A 43 -14.55 -6.48 3.74
N GLY A 44 -14.60 -7.81 3.56
CA GLY A 44 -15.71 -8.46 2.88
C GLY A 44 -15.76 -8.20 1.37
N ASP A 45 -16.63 -8.96 0.70
CA ASP A 45 -16.61 -9.09 -0.76
C ASP A 45 -16.92 -7.78 -1.49
N GLU A 46 -17.78 -6.91 -0.95
CA GLU A 46 -18.22 -5.70 -1.63
C GLU A 46 -17.12 -4.63 -1.68
N GLU A 47 -16.47 -4.37 -0.55
CA GLU A 47 -15.40 -3.36 -0.44
C GLU A 47 -14.14 -3.83 -1.18
N MET A 48 -13.83 -5.14 -1.09
CA MET A 48 -12.77 -5.78 -1.87
C MET A 48 -13.03 -5.72 -3.37
N ALA A 49 -14.25 -6.00 -3.83
CA ALA A 49 -14.60 -5.87 -5.24
C ALA A 49 -14.47 -4.42 -5.74
N LYS A 50 -14.89 -3.44 -4.93
CA LYS A 50 -14.75 -2.01 -5.25
C LYS A 50 -13.28 -1.57 -5.31
N LEU A 51 -12.46 -2.01 -4.35
CA LEU A 51 -11.01 -1.77 -4.35
C LEU A 51 -10.37 -2.37 -5.60
N LYS A 52 -10.66 -3.64 -5.90
CA LYS A 52 -10.14 -4.34 -7.10
C LYS A 52 -10.53 -3.59 -8.38
N ALA A 53 -11.78 -3.19 -8.51
CA ALA A 53 -12.25 -2.41 -9.66
C ALA A 53 -11.55 -1.04 -9.77
N SER A 54 -11.31 -0.37 -8.64
CA SER A 54 -10.60 0.92 -8.60
C SER A 54 -9.13 0.79 -9.02
N LEU A 55 -8.45 -0.28 -8.58
CA LEU A 55 -7.08 -0.58 -8.98
C LEU A 55 -6.99 -0.99 -10.46
N MET A 56 -7.96 -1.75 -10.97
CA MET A 56 -8.03 -2.09 -12.40
C MET A 56 -8.29 -0.87 -13.29
N LYS A 57 -9.09 0.11 -12.83
CA LYS A 57 -9.29 1.40 -13.53
C LYS A 57 -8.02 2.21 -13.71
N LEU A 58 -6.99 1.98 -12.88
CA LEU A 58 -5.66 2.57 -13.06
C LEU A 58 -4.85 1.91 -14.18
N GLY A 59 -5.43 0.97 -14.93
CA GLY A 59 -4.75 0.26 -16.02
C GLY A 59 -3.82 -0.86 -15.53
N LYS A 60 -3.97 -1.30 -14.27
CA LYS A 60 -3.21 -2.43 -13.72
C LYS A 60 -3.81 -3.75 -14.16
N ALA A 61 -2.95 -4.72 -14.49
CA ALA A 61 -3.37 -6.08 -14.79
C ALA A 61 -3.99 -6.74 -13.56
N GLU A 62 -5.01 -7.57 -13.75
CA GLU A 62 -5.75 -8.20 -12.66
C GLU A 62 -4.84 -8.97 -11.69
N ASN A 63 -3.87 -9.72 -12.22
CA ASN A 63 -2.89 -10.45 -11.40
C ASN A 63 -2.07 -9.52 -10.51
N ALA A 64 -1.72 -8.35 -11.04
CA ALA A 64 -0.92 -7.35 -10.34
C ALA A 64 -1.76 -6.67 -9.25
N VAL A 65 -3.05 -6.43 -9.52
CA VAL A 65 -4.03 -5.95 -8.54
C VAL A 65 -4.22 -6.96 -7.41
N GLN A 66 -4.38 -8.24 -7.74
CA GLN A 66 -4.53 -9.29 -6.74
C GLN A 66 -3.29 -9.38 -5.86
N SER A 67 -2.09 -9.42 -6.45
CA SER A 67 -0.84 -9.41 -5.67
C SER A 67 -0.70 -8.16 -4.79
N ALA A 68 -1.22 -7.01 -5.21
CA ALA A 68 -1.23 -5.80 -4.40
C ALA A 68 -2.14 -5.93 -3.18
N MET A 69 -3.33 -6.49 -3.37
CA MET A 69 -4.31 -6.73 -2.31
C MET A 69 -3.77 -7.79 -1.33
N ASP A 70 -3.23 -8.90 -1.84
CA ASP A 70 -2.62 -9.96 -1.03
C ASP A 70 -1.42 -9.47 -0.23
N SER A 71 -0.68 -8.50 -0.77
CA SER A 71 0.42 -7.88 -0.03
C SER A 71 -0.08 -6.92 1.04
N ALA A 72 -1.16 -6.18 0.75
CA ALA A 72 -1.72 -5.17 1.65
C ALA A 72 -2.43 -5.81 2.86
N ASP A 73 -2.96 -7.01 2.69
CA ASP A 73 -3.36 -7.92 3.75
C ASP A 73 -2.10 -8.57 4.35
N THR A 74 -1.40 -7.87 5.23
CA THR A 74 -0.08 -8.34 5.73
C THR A 74 -0.19 -9.48 6.75
N ASP A 75 -1.34 -9.61 7.41
CA ASP A 75 -1.64 -10.62 8.41
C ASP A 75 -2.57 -11.74 7.92
N TRP A 76 -2.94 -11.72 6.65
CA TRP A 76 -3.74 -12.75 5.95
C TRP A 76 -5.10 -12.98 6.59
N ASN A 77 -5.70 -11.91 7.07
CA ASN A 77 -7.00 -11.93 7.73
C ASN A 77 -8.14 -11.56 6.75
N GLY A 78 -7.81 -11.22 5.51
CA GLY A 78 -8.77 -10.79 4.48
C GLY A 78 -9.19 -9.33 4.59
N GLU A 79 -8.48 -8.52 5.39
CA GLU A 79 -8.76 -7.12 5.65
C GLU A 79 -7.58 -6.25 5.19
N ILE A 80 -7.88 -5.09 4.62
CA ILE A 80 -6.88 -4.10 4.23
C ILE A 80 -7.12 -2.82 5.00
N ASN A 81 -6.18 -2.48 5.89
CA ASN A 81 -6.22 -1.28 6.71
C ASN A 81 -5.02 -0.36 6.44
N ALA A 82 -5.04 0.83 7.02
CA ALA A 82 -3.98 1.81 6.83
C ALA A 82 -2.61 1.29 7.32
N GLU A 83 -2.58 0.42 8.33
CA GLU A 83 -1.35 -0.08 8.94
C GLU A 83 -0.65 -1.12 8.04
N GLY A 84 -1.38 -2.10 7.50
CA GLY A 84 -0.87 -3.10 6.55
C GLY A 84 -0.48 -2.50 5.19
N SER A 85 -1.09 -1.37 4.83
CA SER A 85 -0.88 -0.73 3.54
C SER A 85 0.25 0.31 3.48
N VAL A 86 0.82 0.73 4.63
CA VAL A 86 1.97 1.66 4.70
C VAL A 86 3.22 1.10 4.02
N PHE A 87 3.35 -0.22 3.93
CA PHE A 87 4.56 -0.87 3.40
C PHE A 87 4.58 -1.05 1.88
N LEU A 88 3.47 -0.80 1.18
CA LEU A 88 3.37 -1.15 -0.24
C LEU A 88 3.35 0.05 -1.17
N SER A 89 4.43 0.16 -1.93
CA SER A 89 4.44 1.05 -3.08
C SER A 89 3.69 0.43 -4.26
N LEU A 90 2.68 1.12 -4.79
CA LEU A 90 2.01 0.73 -6.04
C LEU A 90 2.95 0.78 -7.27
N THR A 91 4.16 1.35 -7.12
CA THR A 91 5.22 1.30 -8.14
C THR A 91 5.95 -0.03 -8.17
N SER A 92 5.79 -0.88 -7.17
CA SER A 92 6.34 -2.25 -7.15
C SER A 92 5.44 -3.27 -7.85
N ILE A 93 4.24 -2.86 -8.28
CA ILE A 93 3.26 -3.67 -9.02
C ILE A 93 3.49 -3.47 -10.53
N VAL A 94 4.70 -3.80 -10.98
CA VAL A 94 5.11 -3.79 -12.39
C VAL A 94 5.68 -5.15 -12.73
#